data_AF-A0A7C5W136-F1
#
_entry.id   AF-A0A7C5W136-F1
#
_cell.length_a   1.000
_cell.length_b   1.000
_cell.length_c   1.000
_cell.angle_alpha   90.00
_cell.angle_beta   90.00
_cell.angle_gamma   90.00
#
_symmetry.space_group_name_H-M   'P 1'
#
loop_
_entity.id
_entity.type
_entity.pdbx_description
1 polymer ?
#
loop_
_entity_poly.entity_id
_entity_poly.type
_entity_poly.pdbx_seq_one_letter_code
_entity_poly.pdbx_strand_id
1 'polypeptide(L)'
;MIIEIIKELRKYKGPVEIELDCSIKTDFSEFPEYVKICPAGTSFCTIKSDGSVIPCGFLPSNFLIGNIYEKRFYDIWIDNIKFYYWRNPLKGCENCSIYKECRGGCQALKIGKVCEGIPQNRKYIFYNIRTI
;
A
#
# COMPACT_ATOMS: atom_id res chain seq x y z
N MET A 1 -8.59 8.72 26.29
CA MET A 1 -8.54 9.10 24.86
C MET A 1 -8.34 7.88 23.95
N ILE A 2 -7.19 7.19 23.96
CA ILE A 2 -6.98 5.98 23.11
C ILE A 2 -7.86 4.79 23.50
N ILE A 3 -8.01 4.51 24.80
CA ILE A 3 -8.84 3.40 25.30
C ILE A 3 -10.29 3.50 24.80
N GLU A 4 -10.82 4.72 24.71
CA GLU A 4 -12.20 4.95 24.27
C GLU A 4 -12.35 4.66 22.78
N ILE A 5 -11.40 5.11 21.97
CA ILE A 5 -11.35 4.79 20.53
C ILE A 5 -11.32 3.28 20.31
N ILE A 6 -10.48 2.56 21.06
CA ILE A 6 -10.41 1.08 20.97
C ILE A 6 -11.75 0.44 21.33
N LYS A 7 -12.43 0.93 22.38
CA LYS A 7 -13.76 0.43 22.77
C LYS A 7 -14.80 0.66 21.69
N GLU A 8 -14.83 1.84 21.09
CA GLU A 8 -15.76 2.16 19.99
C GLU A 8 -15.49 1.31 18.75
N LEU A 9 -14.22 1.14 18.37
CA LEU A 9 -13.83 0.30 17.24
C LEU A 9 -14.19 -1.18 17.46
N ARG A 10 -14.12 -1.70 18.68
CA ARG A 10 -14.57 -3.07 19.00
C ARG A 10 -16.08 -3.28 18.82
N LYS A 11 -16.88 -2.21 18.88
CA LYS A 11 -18.34 -2.27 18.66
C LYS A 11 -18.71 -2.10 17.19
N TYR A 12 -17.79 -1.60 16.36
CA TYR A 12 -18.03 -1.36 14.94
C TYR A 12 -18.33 -2.68 14.20
N LYS A 13 -19.38 -2.67 13.38
CA LYS A 13 -19.81 -3.80 12.53
C LYS A 13 -20.11 -3.35 11.10
N GLY A 14 -19.42 -2.32 10.63
CA GLY A 14 -19.62 -1.78 9.30
C GLY A 14 -18.90 -2.59 8.21
N PRO A 15 -18.99 -2.14 6.95
CA PRO A 15 -18.58 -2.91 5.78
C PRO A 15 -17.07 -2.91 5.52
N VAL A 16 -16.27 -2.19 6.30
CA VAL A 16 -14.82 -2.06 6.12
C VAL A 16 -14.12 -2.56 7.37
N GLU A 17 -13.11 -3.41 7.20
CA GLU A 17 -12.25 -3.82 8.31
C GLU A 17 -11.35 -2.66 8.74
N ILE A 18 -11.31 -2.37 10.05
CA ILE A 18 -10.48 -1.31 10.62
C ILE A 18 -9.44 -1.96 11.53
N GLU A 19 -8.18 -1.74 11.18
CA GLU A 19 -7.02 -2.16 11.95
C GLU A 19 -6.26 -0.94 12.46
N LEU A 20 -5.71 -1.03 13.67
CA LEU A 20 -4.99 0.06 14.33
C LEU A 20 -3.46 -0.06 14.16
N ASP A 21 -3.00 -1.12 13.51
CA ASP A 21 -1.60 -1.35 13.18
C ASP A 21 -1.38 -1.24 11.66
N CYS A 22 -0.11 -1.02 11.29
CA CYS A 22 0.32 -1.05 9.90
C CYS A 22 0.99 -2.38 9.52
N SER A 23 1.14 -3.28 10.49
CA SER A 23 1.28 -4.71 10.22
C SER A 23 -0.02 -5.16 9.59
N ILE A 24 -0.06 -5.12 8.26
CA ILE A 24 -1.03 -5.93 7.52
C ILE A 24 -0.99 -7.31 8.22
N LYS A 25 -2.14 -7.91 8.57
CA LYS A 25 -2.24 -9.30 9.05
C LYS A 25 -1.65 -10.35 8.10
N THR A 26 -0.90 -9.92 7.08
CA THR A 26 0.05 -10.73 6.35
C THR A 26 1.21 -11.16 7.24
N ASP A 27 0.97 -12.24 7.98
CA ASP A 27 1.94 -13.31 7.85
C ASP A 27 1.93 -13.75 6.39
N PHE A 28 2.90 -13.28 5.60
CA PHE A 28 3.03 -13.64 4.18
C PHE A 28 3.18 -15.15 3.97
N SER A 29 3.45 -15.93 5.02
CA SER A 29 3.52 -17.39 4.96
C SER A 29 2.15 -18.08 4.96
N GLU A 30 1.08 -17.41 5.42
CA GLU A 30 -0.30 -17.94 5.37
C GLU A 30 -1.00 -17.68 4.03
N PHE A 31 -0.42 -16.83 3.18
CA PHE A 31 -1.01 -16.52 1.88
C PHE A 31 -0.77 -17.68 0.91
N PRO A 32 -1.81 -18.14 0.19
CA PRO A 32 -1.63 -19.07 -0.90
C PRO A 32 -0.57 -18.53 -1.87
N GLU A 33 0.22 -19.41 -2.49
CA GLU A 33 1.39 -19.04 -3.30
C GLU A 33 1.08 -18.02 -4.43
N TYR A 34 -0.21 -17.93 -4.82
CA TYR A 34 -0.74 -17.00 -5.81
C TYR A 34 -1.10 -15.59 -5.28
N VAL A 35 -1.21 -15.37 -3.96
CA VAL A 35 -1.62 -14.09 -3.33
C VAL A 35 -0.42 -13.23 -2.92
N LYS A 36 0.57 -13.14 -3.81
CA LYS A 36 1.73 -12.24 -3.63
C LYS A 36 1.48 -10.84 -4.21
N ILE A 37 0.20 -10.46 -4.34
CA ILE A 37 -0.20 -9.18 -4.90
C ILE A 37 -0.30 -8.16 -3.77
N CYS A 38 0.35 -7.01 -3.94
CA CYS A 38 0.29 -5.93 -2.96
C CYS A 38 -1.17 -5.45 -2.80
N PRO A 39 -1.71 -5.37 -1.57
CA PRO A 39 -3.10 -4.94 -1.34
C PRO A 39 -3.28 -3.41 -1.35
N ALA A 40 -2.17 -2.66 -1.39
CA ALA A 40 -2.18 -1.21 -1.33
C ALA A 40 -3.02 -0.61 -2.47
N GLY A 41 -4.03 0.17 -2.11
CA GLY A 41 -4.95 0.83 -3.04
C GLY A 41 -5.98 -0.08 -3.71
N THR A 42 -5.92 -1.41 -3.52
CA THR A 42 -6.87 -2.37 -4.10
C THR A 42 -7.85 -2.92 -3.06
N SER A 43 -7.34 -3.34 -1.91
CA SER A 43 -8.13 -3.82 -0.77
C SER A 43 -7.71 -3.20 0.57
N PHE A 44 -6.62 -2.43 0.59
CA PHE A 44 -6.04 -1.83 1.79
C PHE A 44 -5.56 -0.39 1.54
N CYS A 45 -5.72 0.48 2.53
CA CYS A 45 -5.01 1.75 2.63
C CYS A 45 -4.86 2.14 4.10
N THR A 46 -4.00 3.13 4.37
CA THR A 46 -3.77 3.65 5.72
C THR A 46 -4.33 5.05 5.84
N ILE A 47 -5.10 5.28 6.90
CA ILE A 47 -5.53 6.61 7.34
C ILE A 47 -4.67 6.99 8.54
N LYS A 48 -3.93 8.09 8.44
CA LYS A 48 -3.11 8.62 9.54
C LYS A 48 -3.98 9.41 10.52
N SER A 49 -3.45 9.67 11.71
CA SER A 49 -4.14 10.46 12.75
C SER A 49 -4.47 11.89 12.32
N ASP A 50 -3.72 12.46 11.37
CA ASP A 50 -3.97 13.76 10.74
C ASP A 50 -5.03 13.71 9.61
N GLY A 51 -5.66 12.54 9.40
CA GLY A 51 -6.68 12.31 8.39
C GLY A 51 -6.12 11.98 7.00
N SER A 52 -4.80 12.02 6.81
CA SER A 52 -4.17 11.69 5.53
C SER A 52 -4.43 10.23 5.14
N VAL A 53 -4.93 10.03 3.93
CA VAL A 53 -5.11 8.73 3.30
C VAL A 53 -3.90 8.45 2.42
N ILE A 54 -3.17 7.39 2.72
CA ILE A 54 -2.04 6.89 1.92
C ILE A 54 -2.25 5.41 1.55
N PRO A 55 -1.65 4.92 0.46
CA PRO A 55 -1.86 3.55 -0.01
C PRO A 55 -1.35 2.48 0.96
N CYS A 56 -0.30 2.79 1.72
CA CYS A 56 0.34 1.85 2.62
C CYS A 56 1.12 2.60 3.71
N GLY A 57 1.03 2.16 4.97
CA GLY A 57 1.71 2.78 6.11
C GLY A 57 3.24 2.83 6.02
N PHE A 58 3.86 1.98 5.18
CA PHE A 58 5.30 2.00 4.92
C PHE A 58 5.74 3.12 3.96
N LEU A 59 4.79 3.90 3.41
CA LEU A 59 5.09 4.99 2.49
C LEU A 59 5.22 6.34 3.20
N PRO A 60 6.14 7.20 2.75
CA PRO A 60 6.22 8.57 3.23
C PRO A 60 4.97 9.39 2.85
N SER A 61 4.72 10.48 3.59
CA SER A 61 3.50 11.29 3.44
C SER A 61 3.36 12.00 2.09
N ASN A 62 4.41 12.06 1.27
CA ASN A 62 4.34 12.60 -0.09
C ASN A 62 3.52 11.71 -1.05
N PHE A 63 3.17 10.48 -0.67
CA PHE A 63 2.22 9.63 -1.40
C PHE A 63 0.78 9.82 -0.91
N LEU A 64 0.37 11.09 -0.75
CA LEU A 64 -0.96 11.48 -0.28
C LEU A 64 -2.01 11.23 -1.37
N ILE A 65 -3.06 10.49 -1.02
CA ILE A 65 -4.24 10.31 -1.88
C ILE A 65 -5.32 11.36 -1.53
N GLY A 66 -5.50 11.67 -0.26
CA GLY A 66 -6.45 12.71 0.17
C GLY A 66 -6.52 12.81 1.68
N ASN A 67 -7.46 13.61 2.19
CA ASN A 67 -7.68 13.74 3.63
C ASN A 67 -9.17 13.55 3.96
N ILE A 68 -9.48 12.70 4.93
CA ILE A 68 -10.86 12.40 5.35
C ILE A 68 -11.58 13.59 5.99
N TYR A 69 -10.84 14.60 6.46
CA TYR A 69 -11.41 15.84 6.97
C TYR A 69 -11.86 16.79 5.83
N GLU A 70 -11.43 16.53 4.59
CA GLU A 70 -11.77 17.34 3.42
C GLU A 70 -12.78 16.64 2.48
N LYS A 71 -12.69 15.32 2.35
CA LYS A 71 -13.54 14.51 1.46
C LYS A 71 -13.98 13.23 2.14
N ARG A 72 -15.15 12.71 1.75
CA ARG A 72 -15.60 11.40 2.26
C ARG A 72 -14.59 10.33 1.85
N PHE A 73 -14.30 9.41 2.78
CA PHE A 73 -13.36 8.32 2.52
C PHE A 73 -13.68 7.54 1.24
N TYR A 74 -14.97 7.26 1.00
CA TYR A 74 -15.40 6.55 -0.20
C TYR A 74 -15.00 7.29 -1.50
N ASP A 75 -15.15 8.61 -1.55
CA ASP A 75 -14.79 9.41 -2.74
C ASP A 75 -13.28 9.42 -2.96
N ILE A 76 -12.48 9.44 -1.88
CA ILE A 76 -11.03 9.29 -1.94
C ILE A 76 -10.65 7.90 -2.45
N TRP A 77 -11.32 6.86 -1.94
CA TRP A 77 -11.08 5.48 -2.32
C TRP A 77 -11.38 5.23 -3.80
N ILE A 78 -12.53 5.67 -4.33
CA ILE A 78 -12.88 5.40 -5.73
C ILE A 78 -12.09 6.27 -6.74
N ASP A 79 -11.30 7.24 -6.29
CA ASP A 79 -10.44 8.08 -7.15
C ASP A 79 -9.38 7.22 -7.85
N ASN A 80 -9.70 6.82 -9.07
CA ASN A 80 -8.84 5.98 -9.89
C ASN A 80 -7.55 6.67 -10.32
N ILE A 81 -7.51 8.00 -10.39
CA ILE A 81 -6.31 8.72 -10.84
C ILE A 81 -5.24 8.63 -9.75
N LYS A 82 -5.62 8.92 -8.50
CA LYS A 82 -4.67 8.91 -7.38
C LYS A 82 -4.24 7.49 -6.99
N PHE A 83 -5.14 6.52 -7.09
CA PHE A 83 -4.82 5.11 -6.85
C PHE A 83 -4.28 4.37 -8.08
N TYR A 84 -4.22 4.99 -9.26
CA TYR A 84 -3.88 4.33 -10.53
C TYR A 84 -2.60 3.50 -10.41
N TYR A 85 -1.52 4.11 -9.92
CA TYR A 85 -0.22 3.45 -9.79
C TYR A 85 -0.26 2.23 -8.85
N TRP A 86 -1.09 2.28 -7.81
CA TRP A 86 -1.18 1.25 -6.78
C TRP A 86 -2.08 0.09 -7.21
N ARG A 87 -3.12 0.37 -8.01
CA ARG A 87 -4.09 -0.62 -8.53
C ARG A 87 -3.61 -1.41 -9.74
N ASN A 88 -2.62 -0.91 -10.47
CA ASN A 88 -2.20 -1.51 -11.74
C ASN A 88 -0.91 -2.31 -11.59
N PRO A 89 -0.73 -3.37 -12.42
CA PRO A 89 0.45 -4.22 -12.39
C PRO A 89 1.75 -3.42 -12.60
N LEU A 90 2.79 -3.86 -11.90
CA LEU A 90 4.09 -3.19 -11.83
C LEU A 90 4.77 -3.17 -13.20
N LYS A 91 5.09 -1.96 -13.68
CA LYS A 91 5.94 -1.75 -14.87
C LYS A 91 7.39 -2.18 -14.59
N GLY A 92 8.05 -2.78 -15.58
CA GLY A 92 9.47 -3.17 -15.54
C GLY A 92 9.75 -4.59 -15.03
N CYS A 93 8.73 -5.40 -14.78
CA CYS A 93 8.87 -6.82 -14.41
C CYS A 93 8.27 -7.79 -15.45
N GLU A 94 7.82 -7.28 -16.60
CA GLU A 94 7.03 -8.01 -17.60
C GLU A 94 7.76 -9.25 -18.14
N ASN A 95 9.09 -9.16 -18.24
CA ASN A 95 9.95 -10.23 -18.76
C ASN A 95 10.80 -10.90 -17.65
N CYS A 96 10.50 -10.64 -16.37
CA CYS A 96 11.26 -11.21 -15.26
C CYS A 96 10.94 -12.70 -15.08
N SER A 97 11.97 -13.54 -15.06
CA SER A 97 11.84 -15.01 -14.97
C SER A 97 11.11 -15.48 -13.71
N ILE A 98 11.23 -14.73 -12.61
CA ILE A 98 10.60 -15.05 -11.31
C ILE A 98 9.36 -14.20 -11.01
N TYR A 99 8.76 -13.58 -12.03
CA TYR A 99 7.62 -12.69 -11.82
C TYR A 99 6.42 -13.43 -11.19
N LYS A 100 6.21 -14.70 -11.51
CA LYS A 100 5.10 -15.50 -10.95
C LYS A 100 5.23 -15.65 -9.43
N GLU A 101 6.47 -15.71 -8.94
CA GLU A 101 6.85 -15.97 -7.56
C GLU A 101 7.00 -14.70 -6.73
N CYS A 102 7.33 -13.56 -7.34
CA CYS A 102 7.55 -12.30 -6.61
C CYS A 102 6.44 -11.28 -6.85
N ARG A 103 5.78 -11.34 -8.02
CA ARG A 103 4.81 -10.35 -8.51
C ARG A 103 5.31 -8.90 -8.41
N GLY A 104 6.64 -8.73 -8.52
CA GLY A 104 7.39 -7.47 -8.38
C GLY A 104 7.57 -6.94 -6.94
N GLY A 105 7.14 -7.69 -5.93
CA GLY A 105 7.47 -7.51 -4.51
C GLY A 105 6.90 -6.23 -3.89
N CYS A 106 7.40 -5.88 -2.70
CA CYS A 106 6.91 -4.72 -1.95
C CYS A 106 7.18 -3.41 -2.72
N GLN A 107 6.10 -2.65 -2.97
CA GLN A 107 6.14 -1.38 -3.69
C GLN A 107 6.88 -0.29 -2.91
N ALA A 108 6.75 -0.27 -1.57
CA ALA A 108 7.47 0.68 -0.73
C ALA A 108 9.00 0.46 -0.80
N LEU A 109 9.45 -0.79 -0.89
CA LEU A 109 10.87 -1.13 -0.96
C LEU A 109 11.50 -0.90 -2.35
N LYS A 110 10.73 -0.69 -3.42
CA LYS A 110 11.31 -0.44 -4.77
C LYS A 110 11.45 1.04 -5.11
N ILE A 111 10.99 1.97 -4.26
CA ILE A 111 11.08 3.40 -4.59
C ILE A 111 12.55 3.76 -4.82
N GLY A 112 12.86 4.23 -6.04
CA GLY A 112 14.23 4.51 -6.46
C GLY A 112 15.14 3.29 -6.61
N LYS A 113 14.59 2.07 -6.79
CA LYS A 113 15.37 0.84 -6.96
C LYS A 113 14.89 -0.04 -8.10
N VAL A 114 15.81 -0.78 -8.72
CA VAL A 114 15.55 -1.80 -9.75
C VAL A 114 15.98 -3.18 -9.28
N CYS A 115 15.24 -4.19 -9.70
CA CYS A 115 15.53 -5.60 -9.47
C CYS A 115 15.95 -6.25 -10.80
N GLU A 116 17.05 -7.00 -10.81
CA GLU A 116 17.53 -7.77 -11.98
C GLU A 116 17.14 -9.26 -11.85
N GLY A 117 15.95 -9.55 -11.32
CA GLY A 117 15.49 -10.93 -11.07
C GLY A 117 15.97 -11.55 -9.76
N ILE A 118 16.73 -10.81 -8.94
CA ILE A 118 17.13 -11.21 -7.59
C ILE A 118 16.59 -10.15 -6.61
N PRO A 119 15.40 -10.36 -5.99
CA PRO A 119 14.71 -9.35 -5.19
C PRO A 119 15.52 -8.82 -4.00
N GLN A 120 16.43 -9.64 -3.47
CA GLN A 120 17.33 -9.30 -2.37
C GLN A 120 18.42 -8.30 -2.80
N ASN A 121 18.73 -8.22 -4.10
CA ASN A 121 19.83 -7.42 -4.66
C ASN A 121 19.32 -6.21 -5.44
N ARG A 122 18.29 -5.53 -4.93
CA ARG A 122 17.75 -4.31 -5.57
C ARG A 122 18.81 -3.19 -5.56
N LYS A 123 19.17 -2.69 -6.74
CA LYS A 123 20.11 -1.57 -6.93
C LYS A 123 19.38 -0.25 -6.91
N TYR A 124 19.98 0.79 -6.33
CA TYR A 124 19.43 2.16 -6.42
C TYR A 124 19.57 2.70 -7.84
N ILE A 125 18.54 3.37 -8.31
CA ILE A 125 18.59 4.18 -9.52
C ILE A 125 18.96 5.61 -9.11
N PHE A 126 20.08 6.11 -9.60
CA PHE A 126 20.42 7.54 -9.50
C PHE A 126 19.70 8.32 -10.60
N TYR A 127 18.38 8.46 -10.48
CA TYR A 127 17.66 9.49 -11.21
C TYR A 127 17.16 10.49 -10.18
N ASN A 128 17.35 11.79 -10.46
CA ASN A 128 16.80 12.88 -9.66
C ASN A 128 15.28 12.71 -9.56
N ILE A 129 14.80 12.02 -8.53
CA ILE A 129 13.37 11.89 -8.23
C ILE A 129 12.93 13.25 -7.69
N ARG A 130 12.67 14.21 -8.59
CA ARG A 130 11.79 15.32 -8.28
C ARG A 130 10.40 14.71 -8.13
N THR A 131 9.92 14.75 -6.89
CA THR A 131 8.56 14.50 -6.44
C THR A 131 7.54 15.01 -7.47
N ILE A 132 6.66 14.12 -7.92
CA ILE A 132 5.39 14.45 -8.59
C ILE A 132 4.43 14.94 -7.51
#